data_AF-A0A1M6T5P6-F1
#
_entry.id   AF-A0A1M6T5P6-F1
#
_cell.length_a   1.000
_cell.length_b   1.000
_cell.length_c   1.000
_cell.angle_alpha   90.00
_cell.angle_beta   90.00
_cell.angle_gamma   90.00
#
_symmetry.space_group_name_H-M   'P 1'
#
loop_
_entity.id
_entity.type
_entity.pdbx_description
1 polymer ?
#
loop_
_entity_poly.entity_id
_entity_poly.type
_entity_poly.pdbx_seq_one_letter_code
_entity_poly.pdbx_strand_id
1 'polypeptide(L)'
;MITVEDKLLVTKEINEVTIDYVKKIVFRKLLMTFCFELKQNTKRITGLIQRLNFYGIDAKPMELEFELLEQLENFIDNLKKEERAALYFWVLNQRYLHYLDELEYDDDTYSESEYDKKFSRELAYKIYEPNNSNLRQETVQELNNFLCTFATELDLSLIDGYMLNQILEEIDNYCL
;
A
#
# COMPACT_ATOMS: atom_id res chain seq x y z
N MET A 1 16.06 -17.45 23.05
CA MET A 1 17.46 -17.14 22.71
C MET A 1 17.41 -15.82 21.97
N ILE A 2 18.13 -14.79 22.43
CA ILE A 2 18.19 -13.51 21.71
C ILE A 2 19.05 -13.75 20.46
N THR A 3 18.45 -13.59 19.30
CA THR A 3 19.10 -13.73 18.00
C THR A 3 19.54 -12.36 17.47
N VAL A 4 20.35 -12.34 16.40
CA VAL A 4 20.74 -11.08 15.75
C VAL A 4 19.52 -10.28 15.28
N GLU A 5 18.44 -10.96 14.88
CA GLU A 5 17.17 -10.34 14.48
C GLU A 5 16.57 -9.47 15.60
N ASP A 6 16.77 -9.85 16.87
CA ASP A 6 16.28 -9.11 18.05
C ASP A 6 17.11 -7.84 18.38
N LYS A 7 18.18 -7.58 17.60
CA LYS A 7 19.15 -6.50 17.84
C LYS A 7 19.41 -5.62 16.63
N LEU A 8 19.00 -6.03 15.44
CA LEU A 8 19.21 -5.24 14.22
C LEU A 8 18.19 -4.09 14.14
N LEU A 9 18.72 -2.89 13.95
CA LEU A 9 17.92 -1.74 13.56
C LEU A 9 17.65 -1.82 12.06
N VAL A 10 16.48 -1.35 11.63
CA VAL A 10 16.19 -1.17 10.21
C VAL A 10 17.04 -0.01 9.72
N THR A 11 18.06 -0.32 8.92
CA THR A 11 18.89 0.70 8.29
C THR A 11 18.17 1.30 7.09
N LYS A 12 18.68 2.42 6.59
CA LYS A 12 18.19 3.05 5.36
C LYS A 12 18.19 2.07 4.19
N GLU A 13 19.25 1.29 4.03
CA GLU A 13 19.40 0.31 2.96
C GLU A 13 18.36 -0.81 3.07
N ILE A 14 18.07 -1.30 4.28
CA ILE A 14 17.04 -2.32 4.50
C ILE A 14 15.66 -1.73 4.21
N ASN A 15 15.40 -0.48 4.60
CA ASN A 15 14.17 0.20 4.25
C ASN A 15 14.02 0.31 2.72
N GLU A 16 15.05 0.79 2.02
CA GLU A 16 15.04 0.92 0.55
C GLU A 16 14.77 -0.43 -0.15
N VAL A 17 15.44 -1.51 0.28
CA VAL A 17 15.20 -2.87 -0.25
C VAL A 17 13.77 -3.33 0.04
N THR A 18 13.22 -2.99 1.20
CA THR A 18 11.85 -3.36 1.58
C THR A 18 10.83 -2.60 0.72
N ILE A 19 11.03 -1.30 0.49
CA ILE A 19 10.17 -0.49 -0.40
C ILE A 19 10.26 -0.98 -1.85
N ASP A 20 11.45 -1.30 -2.33
CA ASP A 20 11.67 -1.88 -3.67
C ASP A 20 10.91 -3.20 -3.83
N TYR A 21 10.96 -4.06 -2.82
CA TYR A 21 10.20 -5.31 -2.79
C TYR A 21 8.69 -5.08 -2.83
N VAL A 22 8.17 -4.10 -2.09
CA VAL A 22 6.74 -3.74 -2.12
C VAL A 22 6.33 -3.32 -3.53
N LYS A 23 7.09 -2.42 -4.17
CA LYS A 23 6.78 -1.96 -5.53
C LYS A 23 6.78 -3.09 -6.55
N LYS A 24 7.85 -3.89 -6.57
CA LYS A 24 8.05 -4.93 -7.59
C LYS A 24 7.13 -6.13 -7.43
N ILE A 25 6.82 -6.49 -6.19
CA ILE A 25 6.07 -7.72 -5.88
C ILE A 25 4.65 -7.43 -5.44
N VAL A 26 4.46 -6.60 -4.42
CA VAL A 26 3.15 -6.39 -3.79
C VAL A 26 2.26 -5.53 -4.69
N PHE A 27 2.74 -4.36 -5.13
CA PHE A 27 1.96 -3.48 -6.01
C PHE A 27 1.69 -4.12 -7.36
N ARG A 28 2.67 -4.83 -7.92
CA ARG A 28 2.45 -5.57 -9.18
C ARG A 28 1.30 -6.58 -9.04
N LYS A 29 1.25 -7.34 -7.93
CA LYS A 29 0.12 -8.26 -7.68
C LYS A 29 -1.20 -7.53 -7.53
N LEU A 30 -1.21 -6.43 -6.76
CA LEU A 30 -2.40 -5.62 -6.53
C LEU A 30 -2.95 -5.09 -7.86
N LEU A 31 -2.12 -4.38 -8.63
CA LEU A 31 -2.49 -3.79 -9.90
C LEU A 31 -2.91 -4.85 -10.92
N MET A 32 -2.20 -5.98 -10.99
CA MET A 32 -2.60 -7.08 -11.87
C MET A 32 -3.99 -7.64 -11.54
N THR A 33 -4.31 -7.78 -10.25
CA THR A 33 -5.61 -8.28 -9.77
C THR A 33 -6.71 -7.23 -9.93
N PHE A 34 -6.36 -5.96 -9.75
CA PHE A 34 -7.25 -4.82 -9.91
C PHE A 34 -7.62 -4.59 -11.39
N CYS A 35 -6.64 -4.62 -12.28
CA CYS A 35 -6.80 -4.29 -13.69
C CYS A 35 -7.37 -5.44 -14.51
N PHE A 36 -7.07 -6.70 -14.16
CA PHE A 36 -7.36 -7.84 -15.03
C PHE A 36 -8.08 -8.99 -14.33
N GLU A 37 -9.08 -9.53 -15.03
CA GLU A 37 -9.68 -10.83 -14.76
C GLU A 37 -9.14 -11.88 -15.75
N LEU A 38 -8.82 -13.07 -15.24
CA LEU A 38 -8.49 -14.22 -16.07
C LEU A 38 -9.77 -14.91 -16.51
N LYS A 39 -10.12 -14.81 -17.80
CA LYS A 39 -11.24 -15.54 -18.38
C LYS A 39 -10.74 -16.36 -19.57
N GLN A 40 -10.83 -17.69 -19.47
CA GLN A 40 -10.52 -18.61 -20.57
C GLN A 40 -9.14 -18.35 -21.21
N ASN A 41 -8.10 -18.16 -20.39
CA ASN A 41 -6.72 -17.83 -20.80
C ASN A 41 -6.53 -16.47 -21.51
N THR A 42 -7.53 -15.59 -21.49
CA THR A 42 -7.41 -14.20 -21.94
C THR A 42 -7.52 -13.25 -20.76
N LYS A 43 -6.64 -12.23 -20.72
CA LYS A 43 -6.74 -11.13 -19.75
C LYS A 43 -7.80 -10.15 -20.24
N ARG A 44 -8.84 -9.94 -19.44
CA ARG A 44 -9.86 -8.92 -19.71
C ARG A 44 -9.71 -7.81 -18.68
N ILE A 45 -9.75 -6.56 -19.15
CA ILE A 45 -9.78 -5.39 -18.27
C ILE A 45 -11.04 -5.46 -17.40
N THR A 46 -10.89 -5.29 -16.09
CA THR A 46 -12.03 -5.33 -15.16
C THR A 46 -12.93 -4.13 -15.38
N GLY A 47 -14.23 -4.29 -15.06
CA GLY A 47 -15.13 -3.14 -15.00
C GLY A 47 -14.82 -2.21 -13.82
N LEU A 48 -13.98 -2.64 -12.88
CA LEU A 48 -13.64 -1.88 -11.68
C LEU A 48 -12.71 -0.71 -12.01
N ILE A 49 -11.62 -0.96 -12.75
CA ILE A 49 -10.70 0.11 -13.16
C ILE A 49 -11.36 1.15 -14.06
N GLN A 50 -12.25 0.71 -14.95
CA GLN A 50 -13.01 1.61 -15.82
C GLN A 50 -13.94 2.52 -15.03
N ARG A 51 -14.65 1.97 -14.03
CA ARG A 51 -15.51 2.76 -13.14
C ARG A 51 -14.69 3.69 -12.26
N LEU A 52 -13.56 3.21 -11.71
CA LEU A 52 -12.70 4.03 -10.86
C LEU A 52 -12.09 5.21 -11.63
N ASN A 53 -11.62 4.98 -12.85
CA ASN A 53 -11.14 6.02 -13.75
C ASN A 53 -12.24 7.05 -14.09
N PHE A 54 -13.48 6.58 -14.35
CA PHE A 54 -14.60 7.45 -14.67
C PHE A 54 -15.03 8.36 -13.50
N TYR A 55 -15.13 7.82 -12.29
CA TYR A 55 -15.58 8.58 -11.12
C TYR A 55 -14.47 9.38 -10.42
N GLY A 56 -13.21 8.95 -10.55
CA GLY A 56 -12.07 9.54 -9.85
C GLY A 56 -12.13 9.35 -8.34
N ILE A 57 -11.46 10.23 -7.58
CA ILE A 57 -11.34 10.12 -6.11
C ILE A 57 -12.59 10.61 -5.38
N ASP A 58 -13.21 11.70 -5.83
CA ASP A 58 -14.18 12.46 -5.02
C ASP A 58 -15.66 12.16 -5.29
N ALA A 59 -15.98 11.45 -6.38
CA ALA A 59 -17.35 11.27 -6.85
C ALA A 59 -17.80 9.80 -6.94
N LYS A 60 -17.13 8.90 -6.19
CA LYS A 60 -17.41 7.46 -6.26
C LYS A 60 -18.77 7.14 -5.63
N PRO A 61 -19.61 6.33 -6.30
CA PRO A 61 -20.81 5.81 -5.67
C PRO A 61 -20.44 4.83 -4.55
N MET A 62 -21.28 4.75 -3.53
CA MET A 62 -21.05 3.93 -2.34
C MET A 62 -20.80 2.45 -2.68
N GLU A 63 -21.48 1.92 -3.70
CA GLU A 63 -21.28 0.54 -4.16
C GLU A 63 -19.86 0.28 -4.66
N LEU A 64 -19.26 1.27 -5.35
CA LEU A 64 -17.89 1.18 -5.84
C LEU A 64 -16.88 1.23 -4.68
N GLU A 65 -17.15 2.04 -3.65
CA GLU A 65 -16.31 2.09 -2.45
C GLU A 65 -16.32 0.76 -1.68
N PHE A 66 -17.49 0.14 -1.52
CA PHE A 66 -17.59 -1.17 -0.87
C PHE A 66 -16.89 -2.27 -1.65
N GLU A 67 -17.03 -2.29 -2.98
CA GLU A 67 -16.37 -3.26 -3.84
C GLU A 67 -14.84 -3.13 -3.78
N LEU A 68 -14.32 -1.89 -3.78
CA LEU A 68 -12.88 -1.62 -3.61
C LEU A 68 -12.38 -2.06 -2.23
N LEU A 69 -13.12 -1.71 -1.17
CA LEU A 69 -12.76 -2.07 0.19
C LEU A 69 -12.70 -3.59 0.36
N GLU A 70 -13.72 -4.31 -0.11
CA GLU A 70 -13.75 -5.78 -0.08
C GLU A 70 -12.57 -6.37 -0.86
N GLN A 71 -12.24 -5.85 -2.04
CA GLN A 71 -11.11 -6.33 -2.82
C GLN A 71 -9.77 -6.09 -2.10
N LEU A 72 -9.58 -4.92 -1.49
CA LEU A 72 -8.36 -4.57 -0.76
C LEU A 72 -8.18 -5.41 0.49
N GLU A 73 -9.24 -5.60 1.28
CA GLU A 73 -9.18 -6.47 2.46
C GLU A 73 -8.84 -7.91 2.09
N ASN A 74 -9.53 -8.45 1.07
CA ASN A 74 -9.23 -9.77 0.53
C ASN A 74 -7.80 -9.86 0.00
N PHE A 75 -7.30 -8.83 -0.66
CA PHE A 75 -5.92 -8.78 -1.14
C PHE A 75 -4.93 -8.89 0.01
N ILE A 76 -5.06 -8.05 1.04
CA ILE A 76 -4.14 -8.03 2.20
C ILE A 76 -4.18 -9.37 2.94
N ASP A 77 -5.36 -9.97 3.11
CA ASP A 77 -5.51 -11.26 3.79
C ASP A 77 -4.88 -12.43 3.04
N ASN A 78 -4.80 -12.33 1.70
CA ASN A 78 -4.17 -13.34 0.85
C ASN A 78 -2.67 -13.11 0.62
N LEU A 79 -2.10 -11.99 1.08
CA LEU A 79 -0.66 -11.77 1.03
C LEU A 79 0.08 -12.77 1.92
N LYS A 80 1.26 -13.20 1.45
CA LYS A 80 2.21 -13.93 2.31
C LYS A 80 2.61 -13.06 3.50
N LYS A 81 3.05 -13.68 4.59
CA LYS A 81 3.44 -12.97 5.81
C LYS A 81 4.50 -11.90 5.52
N GLU A 82 5.50 -12.23 4.71
CA GLU A 82 6.60 -11.33 4.34
C GLU A 82 6.13 -10.17 3.45
N GLU A 83 5.21 -10.46 2.53
CA GLU A 83 4.59 -9.46 1.65
C GLU A 83 3.73 -8.46 2.44
N ARG A 84 2.96 -8.98 3.41
CA ARG A 84 2.15 -8.16 4.31
C ARG A 84 3.01 -7.30 5.23
N ALA A 85 4.07 -7.87 5.79
CA ALA A 85 5.02 -7.13 6.63
C ALA A 85 5.69 -6.01 5.84
N ALA A 86 6.17 -6.30 4.61
CA ALA A 86 6.76 -5.29 3.75
C ALA A 86 5.75 -4.17 3.40
N LEU A 87 4.49 -4.54 3.11
CA LEU A 87 3.42 -3.57 2.87
C LEU A 87 3.20 -2.63 4.07
N TYR A 88 3.19 -3.16 5.29
CA TYR A 88 3.10 -2.35 6.51
C TYR A 88 4.29 -1.40 6.67
N PHE A 89 5.51 -1.83 6.34
CA PHE A 89 6.67 -0.94 6.29
C PHE A 89 6.46 0.20 5.28
N TRP A 90 5.90 -0.08 4.11
CA TRP A 90 5.60 0.96 3.13
C TRP A 90 4.58 1.98 3.67
N VAL A 91 3.51 1.53 4.33
CA VAL A 91 2.50 2.42 4.95
C VAL A 91 3.13 3.28 6.03
N LEU A 92 4.00 2.71 6.87
CA LEU A 92 4.74 3.50 7.87
C LEU A 92 5.58 4.60 7.23
N ASN A 93 6.21 4.34 6.08
CA ASN A 93 6.97 5.35 5.36
C ASN A 93 6.06 6.47 4.83
N GLN A 94 4.86 6.14 4.31
CA GLN A 94 3.91 7.15 3.83
C GLN A 94 3.40 8.04 4.97
N ARG A 95 3.19 7.45 6.15
CA ARG A 95 2.61 8.12 7.32
C ARG A 95 3.63 8.58 8.34
N TYR A 96 4.93 8.49 8.03
CA TYR A 96 6.00 8.79 8.98
C TYR A 96 5.86 10.16 9.63
N LEU A 97 5.64 11.20 8.82
CA LEU A 97 5.47 12.57 9.30
C LEU A 97 4.22 12.72 10.17
N HIS A 98 3.12 12.05 9.80
CA HIS A 98 1.91 12.06 10.60
C HIS A 98 2.13 11.46 11.99
N TYR A 99 2.83 10.32 12.09
CA TYR A 99 3.14 9.73 13.39
C TYR A 99 4.16 10.53 14.20
N LEU A 100 5.09 11.22 13.52
CA LEU A 100 6.03 12.13 14.16
C LEU A 100 5.27 13.29 14.83
N ASP A 101 4.37 13.93 14.07
CA ASP A 101 3.53 15.03 14.56
C ASP A 101 2.65 14.59 15.75
N GLU A 102 2.05 13.39 15.69
CA GLU A 102 1.24 12.84 16.79
C GLU A 102 2.05 12.66 18.09
N LEU A 103 3.32 12.29 17.99
CA LEU A 103 4.19 12.06 19.16
C LEU A 103 4.78 13.35 19.73
N GLU A 104 5.11 14.33 18.88
CA GLU A 104 5.65 15.63 19.30
C GLU A 104 4.66 16.45 20.13
N TYR A 105 3.35 16.19 19.99
CA TYR A 105 2.32 16.85 20.80
C TYR A 105 2.32 16.46 22.29
N ASP A 106 3.05 15.41 22.68
CA ASP A 106 2.79 14.71 23.95
C ASP A 106 3.81 14.96 25.07
N ASP A 107 5.02 15.51 24.84
CA ASP A 107 5.94 15.87 25.95
C ASP A 107 7.23 16.62 25.56
N ASP A 108 7.49 17.79 26.17
CA ASP A 108 8.75 18.56 26.04
C ASP A 108 9.88 18.06 26.97
N THR A 109 9.69 16.95 27.70
CA THR A 109 10.61 16.53 28.79
C THR A 109 11.63 15.44 28.44
N TYR A 110 11.59 14.84 27.25
CA TYR A 110 12.52 13.78 26.86
C TYR A 110 13.87 14.31 26.37
N SER A 111 14.95 13.57 26.65
CA SER A 111 16.17 13.70 25.85
C SER A 111 15.94 13.15 24.44
N GLU A 112 16.68 13.66 23.44
CA GLU A 112 16.61 13.21 22.04
C GLU A 112 16.71 11.66 21.93
N SER A 113 17.63 11.05 22.67
CA SER A 113 17.81 9.59 22.66
C SER A 113 16.64 8.79 23.25
N GLU A 114 15.92 9.37 24.21
CA GLU A 114 14.74 8.73 24.82
C GLU A 114 13.53 8.87 23.91
N TYR A 115 13.40 10.04 23.27
CA TYR A 115 12.41 10.29 22.23
C TYR A 115 12.57 9.30 21.08
N ASP A 116 13.77 9.21 20.49
CA ASP A 116 14.06 8.30 19.38
C ASP A 116 13.72 6.85 19.71
N LYS A 117 14.06 6.41 20.93
CA LYS A 117 13.78 5.06 21.39
C LYS A 117 12.28 4.82 21.59
N LYS A 118 11.55 5.79 22.12
CA LYS A 118 10.08 5.71 22.29
C LYS A 118 9.43 5.64 20.91
N PHE A 119 9.74 6.58 20.03
CA PHE A 119 9.17 6.63 18.69
C PHE A 119 9.46 5.36 17.88
N SER A 120 10.71 4.89 17.91
CA SER A 120 11.09 3.63 17.23
C SER A 120 10.30 2.42 17.74
N ARG A 121 9.94 2.40 19.03
CA ARG A 121 9.12 1.33 19.62
C ARG A 121 7.66 1.44 19.20
N GLU A 122 7.11 2.65 19.11
CA GLU A 122 5.74 2.87 18.62
C GLU A 122 5.59 2.40 17.16
N LEU A 123 6.55 2.75 16.30
CA LEU A 123 6.58 2.27 14.91
C LEU A 123 6.69 0.74 14.84
N ALA A 124 7.56 0.13 15.66
CA ALA A 124 7.67 -1.33 15.71
C ALA A 124 6.38 -2.00 16.22
N TYR A 125 5.74 -1.41 17.24
CA TYR A 125 4.46 -1.88 17.77
C TYR A 125 3.37 -1.85 16.71
N LYS A 126 3.33 -0.81 15.85
CA LYS A 126 2.39 -0.73 14.73
C LYS A 126 2.49 -1.94 13.79
N ILE A 127 3.70 -2.36 13.45
CA ILE A 127 3.91 -3.55 12.59
C ILE A 127 3.56 -4.85 13.32
N TYR A 128 3.88 -4.94 14.62
CA TYR A 128 3.64 -6.15 15.42
C TYR A 128 2.14 -6.37 15.70
N GLU A 129 1.39 -5.30 15.96
CA GLU A 129 -0.04 -5.31 16.28
C GLU A 129 -0.84 -4.38 15.33
N PRO A 130 -0.93 -4.72 14.03
CA PRO A 130 -1.47 -3.82 13.01
C PRO A 130 -2.96 -3.51 13.19
N ASN A 131 -3.73 -4.41 13.80
CA ASN A 131 -5.15 -4.18 14.06
C ASN A 131 -5.35 -3.25 15.27
N ASN A 132 -4.59 -3.45 16.35
CA ASN A 132 -4.73 -2.67 17.59
C ASN A 132 -4.11 -1.26 17.45
N SER A 133 -3.15 -1.10 16.55
CA SER A 133 -2.44 0.17 16.31
C SER A 133 -3.02 0.99 15.16
N ASN A 134 -4.16 0.55 14.62
CA ASN A 134 -4.84 1.08 13.43
C ASN A 134 -4.13 0.87 12.08
N LEU A 135 -2.88 0.40 12.06
CA LEU A 135 -2.08 0.26 10.84
C LEU A 135 -2.79 -0.54 9.73
N ARG A 136 -3.61 -1.52 10.07
CA ARG A 136 -4.40 -2.29 9.09
C ARG A 136 -5.39 -1.39 8.33
N GLN A 137 -6.16 -0.57 9.03
CA GLN A 137 -7.10 0.36 8.40
C GLN A 137 -6.35 1.40 7.56
N GLU A 138 -5.25 1.92 8.09
CA GLU A 138 -4.37 2.86 7.37
C GLU A 138 -3.82 2.23 6.09
N THR A 139 -3.47 0.94 6.12
CA THR A 139 -3.02 0.20 4.95
C THR A 139 -4.08 0.16 3.86
N VAL A 140 -5.34 -0.13 4.22
CA VAL A 140 -6.45 -0.13 3.26
C VAL A 140 -6.64 1.26 2.65
N GLN A 141 -6.56 2.32 3.46
CA GLN A 141 -6.68 3.70 2.99
C GLN A 141 -5.56 4.07 2.00
N GLU A 142 -4.30 3.76 2.33
CA GLU A 142 -3.18 4.05 1.43
C GLU A 142 -3.25 3.26 0.13
N LEU A 143 -3.67 1.98 0.17
CA LEU A 143 -3.87 1.20 -1.05
C LEU A 143 -5.04 1.73 -1.89
N ASN A 144 -6.12 2.19 -1.27
CA ASN A 144 -7.24 2.81 -1.98
C ASN A 144 -6.80 4.10 -2.68
N ASN A 145 -6.04 4.95 -1.98
CA ASN A 145 -5.47 6.17 -2.57
C ASN A 145 -4.56 5.82 -3.75
N PHE A 146 -3.67 4.84 -3.57
CA PHE A 146 -2.78 4.34 -4.62
C PHE A 146 -3.55 3.87 -5.86
N LEU A 147 -4.59 3.04 -5.68
CA LEU A 147 -5.42 2.56 -6.80
C LEU A 147 -6.18 3.68 -7.50
N CYS A 148 -6.66 4.67 -6.75
CA CYS A 148 -7.35 5.81 -7.33
C CYS A 148 -6.39 6.66 -8.18
N THR A 149 -5.20 6.98 -7.65
CA THR A 149 -4.16 7.72 -8.39
C THR A 149 -3.79 6.99 -9.67
N PHE A 150 -3.48 5.69 -9.57
CA PHE A 150 -3.18 4.84 -10.72
C PHE A 150 -4.31 4.86 -11.75
N ALA A 151 -5.57 4.68 -11.31
CA ALA A 151 -6.71 4.69 -12.21
C ALA A 151 -6.91 6.05 -12.88
N THR A 152 -6.68 7.17 -12.19
CA THR A 152 -6.84 8.52 -12.77
C THR A 152 -5.76 8.91 -13.75
N GLU A 153 -4.56 8.33 -13.64
CA GLU A 153 -3.45 8.59 -14.57
C GLU A 153 -3.59 7.82 -15.88
N LEU A 154 -4.39 6.75 -15.90
CA LEU A 154 -4.68 6.02 -17.13
C LEU A 154 -5.61 6.81 -18.05
N ASP A 155 -5.17 7.03 -19.30
CA ASP A 155 -6.05 7.53 -20.35
C ASP A 155 -6.92 6.37 -20.89
N LEU A 156 -8.12 6.23 -20.33
CA LEU A 156 -9.11 5.25 -20.80
C LEU A 156 -10.13 5.84 -21.79
N SER A 157 -9.87 7.02 -22.35
CA SER A 157 -10.83 7.73 -23.22
C SER A 157 -11.11 7.01 -24.55
N LEU A 158 -10.18 6.17 -25.02
CA LEU A 158 -10.30 5.38 -26.24
C LEU A 158 -10.15 3.89 -25.90
N ILE A 159 -11.27 3.18 -25.70
CA ILE A 159 -11.26 1.72 -25.47
C ILE A 159 -11.00 0.98 -26.79
N ASP A 160 -9.74 0.70 -27.08
CA ASP A 160 -9.32 -0.15 -28.19
C ASP A 160 -8.34 -1.26 -27.76
N GLY A 161 -7.83 -2.04 -28.72
CA GLY A 161 -6.92 -3.16 -28.46
C GLY A 161 -5.56 -2.75 -27.85
N TYR A 162 -5.18 -1.47 -27.89
CA TYR A 162 -3.93 -0.96 -27.32
C TYR A 162 -4.04 -0.68 -25.82
N MET A 163 -5.26 -0.57 -25.27
CA MET A 163 -5.50 -0.30 -23.85
C MET A 163 -4.89 -1.34 -22.91
N LEU A 164 -4.85 -2.62 -23.31
CA LEU A 164 -4.22 -3.66 -22.51
C LEU A 164 -2.71 -3.43 -22.37
N ASN A 165 -2.05 -3.07 -23.46
CA ASN A 165 -0.61 -2.80 -23.44
C ASN A 165 -0.31 -1.52 -22.66
N GLN A 166 -1.13 -0.48 -22.81
CA GLN A 166 -1.00 0.76 -22.03
C GLN A 166 -1.10 0.51 -20.53
N ILE A 167 -2.09 -0.27 -20.07
CA ILE A 167 -2.23 -0.62 -18.65
C ILE A 167 -1.01 -1.43 -18.19
N LEU A 168 -0.51 -2.37 -18.99
CA LEU A 168 0.68 -3.13 -18.62
C LEU A 168 1.94 -2.27 -18.53
N GLU A 169 2.14 -1.34 -19.47
CA GLU A 169 3.23 -0.36 -19.45
C GLU A 169 3.15 0.54 -18.21
N GLU A 170 1.94 0.99 -17.84
CA GLU A 170 1.75 1.82 -16.65
C GLU A 170 1.99 1.03 -15.35
N ILE A 171 1.57 -0.23 -15.30
CA ILE A 171 1.92 -1.13 -14.19
C ILE A 171 3.44 -1.28 -14.09
N ASP A 172 4.13 -1.44 -15.22
CA ASP A 172 5.58 -1.54 -15.22
C ASP A 172 6.20 -0.25 -14.66
N ASN A 173 5.75 0.95 -15.08
CA ASN A 173 6.22 2.23 -14.57
C ASN A 173 6.02 2.39 -13.05
N TYR A 174 4.84 2.02 -12.54
CA TYR A 174 4.50 2.08 -11.11
C TYR A 174 5.29 1.09 -10.24
N CYS A 175 5.76 0.01 -10.85
CA CYS A 175 6.48 -1.08 -10.18
C CYS A 175 8.00 -1.05 -10.36
N LEU A 176 8.57 0.04 -10.91
CA LEU A 176 10.01 0.25 -11.04
C LEU A 176 10.73 0.45 -9.69
#